data_AF-A0A4Q5QZM7-F1
#
_entry.id   AF-A0A4Q5QZM7-F1
#
_cell.length_a   1.000
_cell.length_b   1.000
_cell.length_c   1.000
_cell.angle_alpha   90.00
_cell.angle_beta   90.00
_cell.angle_gamma   90.00
#
_symmetry.space_group_name_H-M   'P 1'
#
loop_
_entity.id
_entity.type
_entity.pdbx_description
1 polymer ?
#
loop_
_entity_poly.entity_id
_entity_poly.type
_entity_poly.pdbx_seq_one_letter_code
_entity_poly.pdbx_strand_id
1 'polypeptide(L)'
;LERPAAERLLYTGHRVHNGAPHAHFSATWQLGEVLPPTEPGSLAFFLTERYCLYAACEKGQRLYRGCISHDPWPLRSVELLSFNSTLIEGHGLPTPVGKPVLHAGGPLHVSLWALQRV
;
A
#
# COMPACT_ATOMS: atom_id res chain seq x y z
N LEU A 1 16.76 -0.94 -29.24
CA LEU A 1 15.93 -1.47 -28.13
C LEU A 1 15.98 -0.45 -27.01
N GLU A 2 15.14 0.58 -27.09
CA GLU A 2 15.06 1.58 -26.04
C GLU A 2 14.33 0.96 -24.86
N ARG A 3 15.09 0.58 -23.83
CA ARG A 3 14.54 0.35 -22.50
C ARG A 3 14.00 1.70 -22.03
N PRO A 4 12.71 1.86 -21.71
CA PRO A 4 12.26 3.09 -21.08
C PRO A 4 13.08 3.26 -19.79
N ALA A 5 13.62 4.46 -19.58
CA ALA A 5 14.43 4.77 -18.41
C ALA A 5 13.65 4.40 -17.14
N ALA A 6 14.34 3.79 -16.19
CA ALA A 6 13.75 3.42 -14.91
C ALA A 6 13.18 4.69 -14.25
N GLU A 7 11.86 4.72 -14.07
CA GLU A 7 11.17 5.88 -13.53
C GLU A 7 11.49 5.99 -12.03
N ARG A 8 12.19 7.06 -11.65
CA ARG A 8 12.46 7.41 -10.27
C ARG A 8 11.31 8.23 -9.72
N LEU A 9 10.73 7.77 -8.62
CA LEU A 9 9.62 8.40 -7.94
C LEU A 9 10.06 8.88 -6.56
N LEU A 10 9.54 10.04 -6.15
CA LEU A 10 9.75 10.65 -4.85
C LEU A 10 8.39 10.99 -4.26
N TYR A 11 8.16 10.61 -3.01
CA TYR A 11 6.98 11.01 -2.27
C TYR A 11 7.35 11.43 -0.85
N THR A 12 6.80 12.55 -0.40
CA THR A 12 6.88 13.02 0.99
C THR A 12 5.49 13.43 1.46
N GLY A 13 5.14 13.05 2.69
CA GLY A 13 3.84 13.34 3.29
C GLY A 13 3.91 13.44 4.81
N HIS A 14 3.01 14.24 5.37
CA HIS A 14 2.84 14.44 6.81
C HIS A 14 1.39 14.21 7.21
N ARG A 15 1.16 13.62 8.39
CA ARG A 15 -0.19 13.40 8.92
C ARG A 15 -0.79 14.74 9.38
N VAL A 16 -1.97 15.07 8.85
CA VAL A 16 -2.74 16.28 9.20
C VAL A 16 -4.06 15.98 9.93
N HIS A 17 -4.31 14.71 10.29
CA HIS A 17 -5.53 14.30 10.95
C HIS A 17 -5.58 14.79 12.41
N ASN A 18 -6.65 15.51 12.76
CA ASN A 18 -6.82 16.06 14.10
C ASN A 18 -6.88 14.97 15.18
N GLY A 19 -6.13 15.14 16.28
CA GLY A 19 -6.09 14.20 17.39
C GLY A 19 -5.30 12.91 17.14
N ALA A 20 -4.69 12.72 15.95
CA ALA A 20 -3.75 11.64 15.72
C ALA A 20 -2.29 12.10 16.00
N PRO A 21 -1.41 11.20 16.46
CA PRO A 21 0.02 11.52 16.60
C PRO A 21 0.64 11.99 15.29
N HIS A 22 1.56 12.94 15.36
CA HIS A 22 2.33 13.36 14.19
C HIS A 22 3.07 12.17 13.59
N ALA A 23 3.06 12.09 12.27
CA ALA A 23 3.84 11.10 11.53
C ALA A 23 4.28 11.69 10.19
N HIS A 24 5.44 11.28 9.72
CA HIS A 24 5.94 11.62 8.40
C HIS A 24 6.28 10.37 7.59
N PHE A 25 6.35 10.56 6.28
CA PHE A 25 6.84 9.58 5.33
C PHE A 25 7.63 10.32 4.27
N SER A 26 8.82 9.84 3.95
CA SER A 26 9.60 10.26 2.79
C SER A 26 10.26 9.03 2.18
N ALA A 27 10.08 8.82 0.89
CA ALA A 27 10.73 7.73 0.19
C ALA A 27 11.06 8.11 -1.26
N THR A 28 12.21 7.62 -1.72
CA THR A 28 12.60 7.65 -3.14
C THR A 28 12.81 6.22 -3.60
N TRP A 29 12.23 5.85 -4.73
CA TRP A 29 12.37 4.52 -5.29
C TRP A 29 12.41 4.55 -6.81
N GLN A 30 12.87 3.46 -7.40
CA GLN A 30 12.98 3.28 -8.83
C GLN A 30 12.16 2.06 -9.26
N LEU A 31 11.33 2.24 -10.30
CA LEU A 31 10.54 1.16 -10.85
C LEU A 31 11.40 0.21 -11.69
N GLY A 32 11.31 -1.09 -11.37
CA GLY A 32 11.96 -2.18 -12.09
C GLY A 32 11.02 -2.87 -13.09
N GLU A 33 11.26 -4.13 -13.39
CA GLU A 33 10.46 -4.88 -14.37
C GLU A 33 9.04 -5.19 -13.90
N VAL A 34 8.16 -5.53 -14.85
CA VAL A 34 6.83 -6.07 -14.57
C VAL A 34 7.00 -7.46 -13.95
N LEU A 35 6.29 -7.69 -12.84
CA LEU A 35 6.26 -8.97 -12.16
C LEU A 35 5.11 -9.83 -12.70
N PRO A 36 5.23 -11.17 -12.63
CA PRO A 36 4.10 -12.05 -12.92
C PRO A 36 2.96 -11.81 -11.92
N PRO A 37 1.72 -12.20 -12.27
CA PRO A 37 0.62 -12.21 -11.32
C PRO A 37 0.99 -12.94 -10.02
N THR A 38 0.45 -12.47 -8.91
CA THR A 38 0.72 -13.09 -7.61
C THR A 38 -0.08 -14.37 -7.46
N GLU A 39 0.56 -15.39 -6.86
CA GLU A 39 -0.07 -16.69 -6.66
C GLU A 39 -0.86 -16.74 -5.34
N PRO A 40 -2.09 -17.27 -5.31
CA PRO A 40 -2.84 -17.49 -4.08
C PRO A 40 -2.02 -18.23 -3.02
N GLY A 41 -2.04 -17.71 -1.79
CA GLY A 41 -1.24 -18.24 -0.67
C GLY A 41 0.19 -17.69 -0.57
N SER A 42 0.68 -16.97 -1.57
CA SER A 42 1.93 -16.22 -1.46
C SER A 42 1.78 -14.97 -0.59
N LEU A 43 2.89 -14.50 0.00
CA LEU A 43 2.90 -13.24 0.74
C LEU A 43 2.55 -12.04 -0.16
N ALA A 44 3.01 -12.05 -1.41
CA ALA A 44 2.69 -10.99 -2.37
C ALA A 44 1.17 -10.91 -2.60
N PHE A 45 0.53 -12.05 -2.86
CA PHE A 45 -0.93 -12.13 -3.00
C PHE A 45 -1.66 -11.61 -1.76
N PHE A 46 -1.23 -12.04 -0.56
CA PHE A 46 -1.82 -11.57 0.69
C PHE A 46 -1.73 -10.04 0.86
N LEU A 47 -0.62 -9.43 0.46
CA LEU A 47 -0.40 -8.00 0.61
C LEU A 47 -1.13 -7.16 -0.45
N THR A 48 -1.31 -7.67 -1.67
CA THR A 48 -1.82 -6.88 -2.82
C THR A 48 -3.25 -7.23 -3.22
N GLU A 49 -3.65 -8.50 -3.20
CA GLU A 49 -4.95 -8.97 -3.70
C GLU A 49 -6.04 -8.89 -2.61
N ARG A 50 -6.48 -7.66 -2.30
CA ARG A 50 -7.49 -7.38 -1.27
C ARG A 50 -8.85 -7.09 -1.88
N TYR A 51 -9.71 -8.11 -1.94
CA TYR A 51 -11.06 -8.02 -2.48
C TYR A 51 -12.14 -7.58 -1.47
N CYS A 52 -11.72 -7.06 -0.31
CA CYS A 52 -12.60 -6.44 0.68
C CYS A 52 -11.95 -5.20 1.27
N LEU A 53 -12.71 -4.10 1.34
CA LEU A 53 -12.40 -2.92 2.12
C LEU A 53 -13.06 -3.04 3.49
N TYR A 54 -12.32 -2.69 4.54
CA TYR A 54 -12.89 -2.50 5.87
C TYR A 54 -12.77 -1.04 6.30
N ALA A 55 -13.86 -0.51 6.86
CA ALA A 55 -13.92 0.85 7.38
C ALA A 55 -14.51 0.83 8.79
N ALA A 56 -13.88 1.59 9.69
CA ALA A 56 -14.34 1.77 11.05
C ALA A 56 -14.87 3.20 11.24
N CYS A 57 -16.06 3.34 11.81
CA CYS A 57 -16.69 4.63 12.13
C CYS A 57 -16.89 4.77 13.63
N GLU A 58 -17.24 5.98 14.09
CA GLU A 58 -17.59 6.26 15.49
C GLU A 58 -16.51 5.78 16.47
N LYS A 59 -15.25 6.16 16.20
CA LYS A 59 -14.08 5.75 17.00
C LYS A 59 -13.94 4.23 17.14
N GLY A 60 -14.32 3.47 16.11
CA GLY A 60 -14.19 2.02 16.08
C GLY A 60 -15.43 1.25 16.56
N GLN A 61 -16.51 1.93 16.93
CA GLN A 61 -17.73 1.27 17.41
C GLN A 61 -18.52 0.57 16.32
N ARG A 62 -18.36 0.98 15.05
CA ARG A 62 -19.04 0.36 13.92
C ARG A 62 -18.02 -0.06 12.88
N LEU A 63 -18.05 -1.34 12.53
CA LEU A 63 -17.25 -1.91 11.45
C LEU A 63 -18.14 -2.11 10.23
N TYR A 64 -17.63 -1.72 9.08
CA TYR A 64 -18.26 -1.91 7.78
C TYR A 64 -17.30 -2.65 6.86
N ARG A 65 -17.88 -3.44 5.96
CA ARG A 65 -17.19 -4.16 4.89
C ARG A 65 -17.81 -3.80 3.55
N GLY A 66 -16.96 -3.48 2.58
CA GLY A 66 -17.33 -3.37 1.17
C GLY A 66 -16.60 -4.43 0.37
N CYS A 67 -17.32 -5.11 -0.53
CA CYS A 67 -16.66 -5.97 -1.52
C CYS A 67 -15.95 -5.09 -2.56
N ILE A 68 -14.76 -5.51 -2.98
CA ILE A 68 -14.00 -4.90 -4.07
C ILE A 68 -13.79 -5.95 -5.15
N SER A 69 -13.93 -5.57 -6.42
CA SER A 69 -13.51 -6.37 -7.56
C SER A 69 -12.54 -5.58 -8.43
N HIS A 70 -11.43 -6.20 -8.77
CA HIS A 70 -10.43 -5.69 -9.69
C HIS A 70 -9.67 -6.86 -10.32
N ASP A 71 -9.08 -6.67 -11.50
CA ASP A 71 -8.13 -7.64 -12.06
C ASP A 71 -6.87 -7.70 -11.18
N PRO A 72 -6.06 -8.77 -11.23
CA PRO A 72 -4.80 -8.82 -10.48
C PRO A 72 -3.93 -7.59 -10.71
N TRP A 73 -3.28 -7.10 -9.66
CA TRP A 73 -2.50 -5.87 -9.77
C TRP A 73 -1.35 -6.04 -10.79
N PRO A 74 -1.12 -5.06 -11.69
CA PRO A 74 0.02 -5.07 -12.60
C PRO A 74 1.29 -4.65 -11.84
N LEU A 75 1.78 -5.54 -10.97
CA LEU A 75 2.89 -5.26 -10.08
C LEU A 75 4.21 -5.11 -10.83
N ARG A 76 5.07 -4.23 -10.32
CA ARG A 76 6.47 -4.08 -10.75
C ARG A 76 7.41 -4.25 -9.57
N SER A 77 8.62 -4.72 -9.84
CA SER A 77 9.71 -4.71 -8.86
C SER A 77 10.12 -3.27 -8.56
N VAL A 78 10.69 -3.06 -7.37
CA VAL A 78 11.05 -1.72 -6.89
C VAL A 78 12.41 -1.79 -6.21
N GLU A 79 13.28 -0.87 -6.61
CA GLU A 79 14.52 -0.59 -5.89
C GLU A 79 14.31 0.62 -4.97
N LEU A 80 14.46 0.42 -3.68
CA LEU A 80 14.36 1.48 -2.69
C LEU A 80 15.68 2.23 -2.59
N LEU A 81 15.66 3.54 -2.85
CA LEU A 81 16.86 4.39 -2.85
C LEU A 81 17.01 5.15 -1.53
N SER A 82 15.89 5.61 -0.96
CA SER A 82 15.85 6.23 0.36
C SER A 82 14.49 6.00 1.01
N PHE A 83 14.48 5.87 2.34
CA PHE A 83 13.25 5.68 3.11
C PHE A 83 13.40 6.22 4.52
N ASN A 84 12.43 7.02 4.95
CA ASN A 84 12.34 7.57 6.28
C ASN A 84 10.87 7.75 6.65
N SER A 85 10.38 7.01 7.63
CA SER A 85 8.98 7.09 8.05
C SER A 85 8.83 6.84 9.54
N THR A 86 7.86 7.54 10.13
CA THR A 86 7.40 7.33 11.52
C THR A 86 5.95 6.86 11.56
N LEU A 87 5.41 6.35 10.44
CA LEU A 87 4.01 5.93 10.35
C LEU A 87 3.68 4.79 11.31
N ILE A 88 4.59 3.83 11.48
CA ILE A 88 4.39 2.65 12.35
C ILE A 88 4.49 3.07 13.82
N GLU A 89 5.53 3.81 14.16
CA GLU A 89 5.78 4.35 15.50
C GLU A 89 4.68 5.32 15.94
N GLY A 90 4.12 6.09 15.01
CA GLY A 90 2.97 6.97 15.25
C GLY A 90 1.70 6.21 15.67
N HIS A 91 1.65 4.89 15.47
CA HIS A 91 0.61 4.01 16.00
C HIS A 91 1.01 3.29 17.30
N GLY A 92 2.16 3.62 17.89
CA GLY A 92 2.68 2.98 19.11
C GLY A 92 3.28 1.59 18.87
N LEU A 93 3.51 1.22 17.61
CA LEU A 93 4.16 -0.03 17.22
C LEU A 93 5.68 0.14 17.18
N PRO A 94 6.46 -0.93 17.42
CA PRO A 94 7.92 -0.85 17.35
C PRO A 94 8.40 -0.63 15.91
N THR A 95 9.58 -0.02 15.78
CA THR A 95 10.25 0.13 14.47
C THR A 95 10.45 -1.24 13.82
N PRO A 96 10.00 -1.44 12.57
CA PRO A 96 10.20 -2.70 11.86
C PRO A 96 11.68 -3.03 11.69
N VAL A 97 12.02 -4.31 11.83
CA VAL A 97 13.37 -4.84 11.60
C VAL A 97 13.42 -5.65 10.31
N GLY A 98 14.55 -5.59 9.61
CA GLY A 98 14.78 -6.32 8.37
C GLY A 98 14.52 -5.50 7.11
N LYS A 99 14.66 -6.15 5.94
CA LYS A 99 14.44 -5.50 4.65
C LYS A 99 12.95 -5.36 4.38
N PRO A 100 12.49 -4.21 3.84
CA PRO A 100 11.09 -4.05 3.45
C PRO A 100 10.75 -4.97 2.28
N VAL A 101 9.49 -5.41 2.24
CA VAL A 101 8.90 -6.05 1.05
C VAL A 101 8.34 -4.93 0.17
N LEU A 102 8.70 -4.92 -1.12
CA LEU A 102 8.41 -3.81 -2.02
C LEU A 102 7.70 -4.32 -3.28
N HIS A 103 6.56 -3.71 -3.60
CA HIS A 103 5.86 -3.87 -4.86
C HIS A 103 5.29 -2.51 -5.28
N ALA A 104 5.40 -2.16 -6.55
CA ALA A 104 4.70 -1.01 -7.10
C ALA A 104 3.50 -1.50 -7.92
N GLY A 105 2.31 -1.06 -7.55
CA GLY A 105 1.11 -1.24 -8.37
C GLY A 105 1.07 -0.24 -9.53
N GLY A 106 0.18 -0.50 -10.48
CA GLY A 106 -0.15 0.40 -11.58
C GLY A 106 -1.62 0.84 -11.55
N PRO A 107 -2.05 1.69 -12.50
CA PRO A 107 -3.45 2.04 -12.65
C PRO A 107 -4.30 0.78 -12.89
N LEU A 108 -5.48 0.75 -12.26
CA LEU A 108 -6.39 -0.39 -12.30
C LEU A 108 -7.83 0.10 -12.17
N HIS A 109 -8.75 -0.55 -12.89
CA HIS A 109 -10.18 -0.30 -12.70
C HIS A 109 -10.69 -1.09 -11.49
N VAL A 110 -11.34 -0.41 -10.56
CA VAL A 110 -11.80 -1.00 -9.30
C VAL A 110 -13.29 -0.75 -9.14
N SER A 111 -14.05 -1.83 -8.93
CA SER A 111 -15.47 -1.75 -8.57
C SER A 111 -15.62 -1.92 -7.06
N LEU A 112 -16.33 -1.00 -6.41
CA LEU A 112 -16.64 -1.04 -4.98
C LEU A 112 -18.16 -1.02 -4.79
N TRP A 113 -18.68 -2.02 -4.08
CA TRP A 113 -20.10 -2.06 -3.70
C TRP A 113 -20.35 -1.28 -2.40
N ALA A 114 -21.61 -0.94 -2.15
CA ALA A 114 -22.03 -0.24 -0.94
C ALA A 114 -21.52 -0.94 0.33
N LEU A 115 -21.02 -0.14 1.29
CA LEU A 115 -20.54 -0.66 2.56
C LEU A 115 -21.69 -1.27 3.37
N GLN A 116 -21.50 -2.50 3.82
CA GLN A 116 -22.43 -3.21 4.70
C GLN A 116 -21.85 -3.26 6.11
N ARG A 117 -22.69 -3.08 7.12
CA ARG A 117 -22.28 -3.28 8.51
C ARG A 117 -21.92 -4.75 8.72
N VAL A 118 -20.81 -5.01 9.41
CA VAL A 118 -20.38 -6.34 9.84
C VAL A 118 -21.13 -6.77 11.09
#